data_AF-A0AAP3WK20-F1
#
_entry.id   AF-A0AAP3WK20-F1
#
_cell.length_a   1.000
_cell.length_b   1.000
_cell.length_c   1.000
_cell.angle_alpha   90.00
_cell.angle_beta   90.00
_cell.angle_gamma   90.00
#
_symmetry.space_group_name_H-M   'P 1'
#
loop_
_entity.id
_entity.type
_entity.pdbx_description
1 polymer ?
#
loop_
_entity_poly.entity_id
_entity_poly.type
_entity_poly.pdbx_seq_one_letter_code
_entity_poly.pdbx_strand_id
1 'polypeptide(L)'
;MLLVACGENDPIESRNRHPRQQEESHSEQSGSVPAVAKEDVAAYFRFDMSRDINVALGLVEAQKETLQINGKMIKITEAVVKRKDYQKGSFVLYVTGTVNGSPFKNEFTFTGFVSKPDDYQMVNGAQAEWKANADYYAKLDFDSFYRLHKVNMFTIENLGRLVDFYSINVGGEKYLFTLEDLEKTVLEDIKYEQNQLSFYLRYNNSRSKKRISLLFDKNKYYEGKVTVNTDFIKQKYMRGIYENPSLFNGHIFSYDESAYAVEISTTLKEKSDTGNMLTLHLSMYAKGNGGLLLAEFDKIFTGFKPLSELKNELIAYSTPDLHEFVKNKLKNSNYGDVKNKFSNSIDRWIQYVEFVIKDHDSLQWEKNKWSKNVLNGLFSSVKDIYLDNVRFELNSAQLKEIGGKRFLYIVFQMIGANDLVLTSDAILFNMSIHIPSSL
;
A
#
# COMPACT_ATOMS: atom_id res chain seq x y z
N MET A 1 -16.41 -73.37 -6.31
CA MET A 1 -16.13 -74.82 -6.34
C MET A 1 -15.11 -75.08 -5.25
N LEU A 2 -15.49 -75.86 -4.23
CA LEU A 2 -14.63 -76.19 -3.08
C LEU A 2 -13.50 -77.14 -3.49
N LEU A 3 -12.36 -76.92 -2.81
CA LEU A 3 -11.28 -77.79 -2.31
C LEU A 3 -11.37 -79.32 -2.50
N VAL A 4 -10.18 -79.97 -2.41
CA VAL A 4 -9.80 -81.32 -1.90
C VAL A 4 -8.54 -81.77 -2.69
N ALA A 5 -7.48 -82.48 -2.23
CA ALA A 5 -7.03 -83.20 -1.02
C ALA A 5 -5.51 -83.46 -1.18
N CYS A 6 -4.63 -83.54 -0.17
CA CYS A 6 -4.37 -84.53 0.91
C CYS A 6 -3.33 -85.63 0.59
N GLY A 7 -2.64 -86.09 1.65
CA GLY A 7 -1.82 -87.32 1.73
C GLY A 7 -0.50 -87.11 2.50
N GLU A 8 -0.43 -86.96 3.83
CA GLU A 8 -0.69 -87.88 4.97
C GLU A 8 0.41 -88.97 5.21
N ASN A 9 1.16 -88.86 6.32
CA ASN A 9 1.24 -89.83 7.45
C ASN A 9 2.62 -89.90 8.18
N ASP A 10 2.70 -89.20 9.33
CA ASP A 10 2.86 -89.74 10.71
C ASP A 10 4.16 -90.44 11.22
N PRO A 11 4.38 -90.56 12.57
CA PRO A 11 5.48 -89.87 13.29
C PRO A 11 6.33 -90.78 14.23
N ILE A 12 7.19 -90.21 15.11
CA ILE A 12 7.36 -90.50 16.57
C ILE A 12 8.73 -90.03 17.13
N GLU A 13 8.63 -89.09 18.08
CA GLU A 13 9.41 -88.81 19.31
C GLU A 13 10.77 -89.49 19.63
N SER A 14 11.72 -88.68 20.13
CA SER A 14 12.08 -88.75 21.58
C SER A 14 12.94 -87.56 22.06
N ARG A 15 12.61 -87.10 23.27
CA ARG A 15 13.16 -85.99 24.06
C ARG A 15 14.36 -86.44 24.93
N ASN A 16 15.28 -85.54 25.29
CA ASN A 16 15.32 -84.91 26.64
C ASN A 16 16.61 -84.11 26.99
N ARG A 17 16.36 -82.90 27.54
CA ARG A 17 16.94 -82.19 28.72
C ARG A 17 18.41 -81.68 28.75
N HIS A 18 18.48 -80.35 28.96
CA HIS A 18 19.53 -79.44 29.51
C HIS A 18 20.17 -79.87 30.84
N PRO A 19 21.24 -79.21 31.43
CA PRO A 19 21.71 -77.79 31.27
C PRO A 19 23.26 -77.49 31.38
N ARG A 20 23.75 -76.28 31.00
CA ARG A 20 24.56 -75.33 31.85
C ARG A 20 25.20 -74.13 31.11
N GLN A 21 25.00 -72.95 31.73
CA GLN A 21 25.83 -71.74 31.93
C GLN A 21 26.95 -71.27 30.95
N GLN A 22 26.74 -70.03 30.50
CA GLN A 22 27.66 -68.86 30.35
C GLN A 22 29.17 -69.07 30.12
N GLU A 23 29.65 -68.49 29.02
CA GLU A 23 30.92 -67.76 28.96
C GLU A 23 30.78 -66.58 27.98
N GLU A 24 31.09 -65.38 28.47
CA GLU A 24 31.19 -64.15 27.67
C GLU A 24 32.40 -64.25 26.72
N SER A 25 32.21 -63.89 25.45
CA SER A 25 33.31 -63.42 24.61
C SER A 25 32.89 -62.17 23.86
N HIS A 26 33.39 -61.04 24.36
CA HIS A 26 33.44 -59.78 23.61
C HIS A 26 34.19 -60.04 22.30
N SER A 27 33.50 -59.84 21.17
CA SER A 27 34.13 -59.64 19.87
C SER A 27 33.72 -58.25 19.39
N GLU A 28 34.73 -57.39 19.27
CA GLU A 28 34.62 -56.01 18.82
C GLU A 28 33.99 -55.97 17.42
N GLN A 29 32.81 -55.35 17.35
CA GLN A 29 32.14 -55.05 16.11
C GLN A 29 32.91 -53.91 15.42
N SER A 30 33.75 -54.26 14.44
CA SER A 30 34.35 -53.32 13.50
C SER A 30 33.23 -52.55 12.79
N GLY A 31 32.90 -51.36 13.29
CA GLY A 31 31.86 -50.50 12.76
C GLY A 31 32.20 -50.06 11.33
N SER A 32 31.40 -50.51 10.37
CA SER A 32 31.41 -49.92 9.03
C SER A 32 30.90 -48.48 9.14
N VAL A 33 31.68 -47.52 8.64
CA VAL A 33 31.25 -46.12 8.54
C VAL A 33 29.97 -46.07 7.69
N PRO A 34 28.86 -45.50 8.19
CA PRO A 34 27.62 -45.42 7.41
C PRO A 34 27.84 -44.55 6.17
N ALA A 35 27.74 -45.16 4.99
CA ALA A 35 27.93 -44.46 3.73
C ALA A 35 26.83 -43.40 3.50
N VAL A 36 27.23 -42.21 3.03
CA VAL A 36 26.30 -41.15 2.61
C VAL A 36 25.76 -41.49 1.22
N ALA A 37 24.44 -41.63 1.10
CA ALA A 37 23.76 -41.93 -0.14
C ALA A 37 23.35 -40.65 -0.90
N LYS A 38 22.98 -40.79 -2.17
CA LYS A 38 22.52 -39.67 -3.00
C LYS A 38 21.28 -38.99 -2.41
N GLU A 39 20.37 -39.77 -1.86
CA GLU A 39 19.12 -39.34 -1.25
C GLU A 39 19.38 -38.51 0.01
N ASP A 40 20.43 -38.84 0.77
CA ASP A 40 20.84 -38.08 1.95
C ASP A 40 21.32 -36.68 1.56
N VAL A 41 22.10 -36.57 0.48
CA VAL A 41 22.61 -35.28 -0.03
C VAL A 41 21.48 -34.46 -0.68
N ALA A 42 20.58 -35.10 -1.44
CA ALA A 42 19.41 -34.43 -1.99
C ALA A 42 18.51 -33.86 -0.89
N ALA A 43 18.27 -34.62 0.18
CA ALA A 43 17.49 -34.18 1.32
C ALA A 43 18.21 -33.08 2.13
N TYR A 44 19.54 -33.18 2.31
CA TYR A 44 20.33 -32.16 2.99
C TYR A 44 20.21 -30.79 2.32
N PHE A 45 20.32 -30.74 0.98
CA PHE A 45 20.16 -29.51 0.21
C PHE A 45 18.71 -29.22 -0.20
N ARG A 46 17.76 -30.08 0.17
CA ARG A 46 16.32 -29.94 -0.15
C ARG A 46 16.05 -29.79 -1.65
N PHE A 47 16.69 -30.61 -2.47
CA PHE A 47 16.47 -30.57 -3.91
C PHE A 47 15.04 -30.94 -4.29
N ASP A 48 14.40 -30.06 -5.04
CA ASP A 48 13.11 -30.27 -5.68
C ASP A 48 13.34 -30.55 -7.18
N MET A 49 13.16 -31.82 -7.58
CA MET A 49 13.38 -32.25 -8.96
C MET A 49 12.32 -31.71 -9.92
N SER A 50 11.20 -31.17 -9.42
CA SER A 50 10.22 -30.46 -10.25
C SER A 50 10.67 -29.05 -10.68
N ARG A 51 11.86 -28.63 -10.24
CA ARG A 51 12.49 -27.36 -10.59
C ARG A 51 13.67 -27.57 -11.52
N ASP A 52 14.13 -26.50 -12.16
CA ASP A 52 15.35 -26.56 -12.96
C ASP A 52 16.61 -26.63 -12.08
N ILE A 53 17.73 -27.03 -12.68
CA ILE A 53 18.96 -27.29 -11.94
C ILE A 53 19.48 -26.05 -11.20
N ASN A 54 19.19 -24.82 -11.63
CA ASN A 54 19.75 -23.62 -10.98
C ASN A 54 19.14 -23.37 -9.60
N VAL A 55 17.87 -23.73 -9.40
CA VAL A 55 17.24 -23.67 -8.07
C VAL A 55 18.00 -24.57 -7.10
N ALA A 56 18.34 -25.79 -7.53
CA ALA A 56 19.15 -26.71 -6.75
C ALA A 56 20.55 -26.16 -6.48
N LEU A 57 21.19 -25.54 -7.46
CA LEU A 57 22.54 -24.98 -7.29
C LEU A 57 22.56 -23.80 -6.29
N GLY A 58 21.54 -22.95 -6.28
CA GLY A 58 21.43 -21.87 -5.28
C GLY A 58 21.33 -22.39 -3.84
N LEU A 59 20.67 -23.53 -3.63
CA LEU A 59 20.57 -24.17 -2.30
C LEU A 59 21.91 -24.74 -1.83
N VAL A 60 22.74 -25.24 -2.75
CA VAL A 60 24.08 -25.73 -2.44
C VAL A 60 24.97 -24.63 -1.86
N GLU A 61 24.86 -23.41 -2.37
CA GLU A 61 25.67 -22.26 -1.92
C GLU A 61 25.25 -21.73 -0.54
N ALA A 62 23.96 -21.87 -0.20
CA ALA A 62 23.38 -21.31 1.02
C ALA A 62 23.52 -22.21 2.27
N GLN A 63 23.49 -23.55 2.11
CA GLN A 63 23.33 -24.48 3.23
C GLN A 63 24.66 -24.98 3.82
N LYS A 64 24.95 -24.64 5.09
CA LYS A 64 26.21 -25.03 5.79
C LYS A 64 26.04 -25.63 7.18
N GLU A 65 24.81 -25.94 7.56
CA GLU A 65 24.46 -26.41 8.91
C GLU A 65 24.53 -27.94 9.05
N THR A 66 24.81 -28.41 10.26
CA THR A 66 24.68 -29.85 10.56
C THR A 66 23.20 -30.22 10.64
N LEU A 67 22.76 -31.22 9.87
CA LEU A 67 21.38 -31.67 9.82
C LEU A 67 21.26 -33.17 10.13
N GLN A 68 20.16 -33.55 10.76
CA GLN A 68 19.78 -34.96 10.91
C GLN A 68 18.92 -35.38 9.71
N ILE A 69 19.44 -36.26 8.86
CA ILE A 69 18.81 -36.72 7.62
C ILE A 69 18.83 -38.26 7.61
N ASN A 70 17.67 -38.90 7.43
CA ASN A 70 17.54 -40.37 7.37
C ASN A 70 18.24 -41.10 8.54
N GLY A 71 18.19 -40.53 9.75
CA GLY A 71 18.85 -41.10 10.94
C GLY A 71 20.36 -40.85 11.03
N LYS A 72 20.95 -40.07 10.12
CA LYS A 72 22.38 -39.72 10.08
C LYS A 72 22.58 -38.23 10.40
N MET A 73 23.58 -37.91 11.22
CA MET A 73 24.03 -36.53 11.45
C MET A 73 25.03 -36.15 10.37
N ILE A 74 24.61 -35.33 9.40
CA ILE A 74 25.40 -34.94 8.24
C ILE A 74 25.78 -33.46 8.36
N LYS A 75 27.05 -33.15 8.12
CA LYS A 75 27.55 -31.78 7.93
C LYS A 75 28.36 -31.74 6.65
N ILE A 76 27.94 -30.94 5.69
CA ILE A 76 28.70 -30.72 4.46
C ILE A 76 29.58 -29.49 4.66
N THR A 77 30.89 -29.66 4.52
CA THR A 77 31.88 -28.58 4.65
C THR A 77 32.25 -27.97 3.31
N GLU A 78 32.11 -28.74 2.23
CA GLU A 78 32.37 -28.29 0.87
C GLU A 78 31.43 -29.02 -0.10
N ALA A 79 30.86 -28.27 -1.04
CA ALA A 79 30.10 -28.82 -2.15
C ALA A 79 30.45 -28.05 -3.42
N VAL A 80 30.95 -28.75 -4.44
CA VAL A 80 31.45 -28.17 -5.68
C VAL A 80 30.76 -28.83 -6.87
N VAL A 81 30.13 -28.02 -7.72
CA VAL A 81 29.52 -28.51 -8.96
C VAL A 81 30.61 -28.82 -9.97
N LYS A 82 30.77 -30.09 -10.34
CA LYS A 82 31.79 -30.55 -11.29
C LYS A 82 31.33 -30.45 -12.74
N ARG A 83 30.06 -30.75 -12.98
CA ARG A 83 29.46 -30.76 -14.33
C ARG A 83 28.00 -30.38 -14.25
N LYS A 84 27.52 -29.65 -15.26
CA LYS A 84 26.11 -29.30 -15.47
C LYS A 84 25.69 -29.80 -16.85
N ASP A 85 24.49 -30.33 -16.97
CA ASP A 85 23.85 -30.69 -18.23
C ASP A 85 22.39 -30.22 -18.16
N TYR A 86 22.19 -28.99 -18.62
CA TYR A 86 20.89 -28.33 -18.66
C TYR A 86 19.91 -29.04 -19.60
N GLN A 87 20.39 -29.66 -20.68
CA GLN A 87 19.54 -30.36 -21.65
C GLN A 87 18.95 -31.65 -21.06
N LYS A 88 19.69 -32.31 -20.16
CA LYS A 88 19.23 -33.52 -19.47
C LYS A 88 18.67 -33.27 -18.08
N GLY A 89 18.63 -32.01 -17.62
CA GLY A 89 18.22 -31.68 -16.25
C GLY A 89 19.06 -32.43 -15.22
N SER A 90 20.39 -32.36 -15.35
CA SER A 90 21.31 -33.10 -14.48
C SER A 90 22.59 -32.33 -14.13
N PHE A 91 23.19 -32.67 -13.00
CA PHE A 91 24.50 -32.16 -12.60
C PHE A 91 25.24 -33.16 -11.71
N VAL A 92 26.55 -32.99 -11.62
CA VAL A 92 27.43 -33.77 -10.75
C VAL A 92 27.94 -32.86 -9.64
N LEU A 93 27.67 -33.26 -8.40
CA LEU A 93 28.10 -32.56 -7.20
C LEU A 93 29.17 -33.36 -6.48
N TYR A 94 30.32 -32.75 -6.29
CA TYR A 94 31.37 -33.26 -5.43
C TYR A 94 31.16 -32.71 -4.02
N VAL A 95 31.07 -33.59 -3.02
CA VAL A 95 30.72 -33.24 -1.64
C VAL A 95 31.78 -33.76 -0.68
N THR A 96 32.25 -32.89 0.22
CA THR A 96 33.11 -33.21 1.36
C THR A 96 32.38 -32.86 2.66
N GLY A 97 32.44 -33.72 3.67
CA GLY A 97 31.78 -33.47 4.95
C GLY A 97 32.03 -34.53 6.01
N THR A 98 31.18 -34.55 7.03
CA THR A 98 31.16 -35.58 8.07
C THR A 98 29.78 -36.23 8.19
N VAL A 99 29.76 -37.54 8.43
CA VAL A 99 28.56 -38.33 8.74
C VAL A 99 28.77 -39.03 10.08
N ASN A 100 27.89 -38.76 11.06
CA ASN A 100 28.03 -39.24 12.44
C ASN A 100 29.44 -39.01 13.02
N GLY A 101 30.06 -37.88 12.68
CA GLY A 101 31.43 -37.51 13.09
C GLY A 101 32.56 -38.08 12.25
N SER A 102 32.30 -39.03 11.34
CA SER A 102 33.32 -39.60 10.43
C SER A 102 33.41 -38.83 9.13
N PRO A 103 34.61 -38.51 8.60
CA PRO A 103 34.76 -37.78 7.35
C PRO A 103 34.31 -38.61 6.15
N PHE A 104 33.70 -37.94 5.16
CA PHE A 104 33.37 -38.54 3.87
C PHE A 104 33.63 -37.54 2.72
N LYS A 105 33.90 -38.11 1.55
CA LYS A 105 34.13 -37.39 0.29
C LYS A 105 33.60 -38.24 -0.84
N ASN A 106 32.66 -37.73 -1.63
CA ASN A 106 32.08 -38.49 -2.75
C ASN A 106 31.52 -37.57 -3.84
N GLU A 107 31.30 -38.14 -5.03
CA GLU A 107 30.60 -37.49 -6.12
C GLU A 107 29.20 -38.08 -6.30
N PHE A 108 28.22 -37.19 -6.45
CA PHE A 108 26.82 -37.55 -6.60
C PHE A 108 26.27 -36.96 -7.89
N THR A 109 25.74 -37.82 -8.75
CA THR A 109 25.05 -37.41 -9.98
C THR A 109 23.57 -37.28 -9.72
N PHE A 110 23.04 -36.07 -9.84
CA PHE A 110 21.60 -35.79 -9.74
C PHE A 110 21.01 -35.59 -11.13
N THR A 111 19.86 -36.19 -11.36
CA THR A 111 19.16 -36.28 -12.66
C THR A 111 17.67 -36.17 -12.42
N GLY A 112 16.91 -35.75 -13.45
CA GLY A 112 15.46 -35.67 -13.38
C GLY A 112 14.94 -34.29 -12.98
N PHE A 113 15.81 -33.26 -12.98
CA PHE A 113 15.37 -31.87 -12.92
C PHE A 113 14.71 -31.45 -14.23
N VAL A 114 13.98 -30.33 -14.20
CA VAL A 114 13.40 -29.74 -15.41
C VAL A 114 14.50 -29.48 -16.44
N SER A 115 14.32 -30.09 -17.61
CA SER A 115 15.26 -29.96 -18.72
C SER A 115 15.04 -28.66 -19.46
N LYS A 116 16.14 -28.04 -19.90
CA LYS A 116 16.11 -26.82 -20.71
C LYS A 116 15.38 -27.10 -22.04
N PRO A 117 14.36 -26.32 -22.40
CA PRO A 117 13.69 -26.42 -23.70
C PRO A 117 14.63 -26.09 -24.87
N ASP A 118 14.31 -26.60 -26.06
CA ASP A 118 14.97 -26.15 -27.29
C ASP A 118 14.66 -24.67 -27.60
N ASP A 119 15.42 -24.04 -28.49
CA ASP A 119 15.26 -22.62 -28.84
C ASP A 119 13.83 -22.25 -29.28
N TYR A 120 13.15 -23.15 -29.99
CA TYR A 120 11.78 -22.91 -30.46
C TYR A 120 10.79 -22.94 -29.27
N GLN A 121 10.96 -23.89 -28.35
CA GLN A 121 10.15 -23.98 -27.14
C GLN A 121 10.48 -22.87 -26.14
N MET A 122 11.75 -22.45 -26.04
CA MET A 122 12.19 -21.33 -25.21
C MET A 122 11.37 -20.08 -25.51
N VAL A 123 11.14 -19.75 -26.79
CA VAL A 123 10.39 -18.54 -27.17
C VAL A 123 8.88 -18.73 -27.25
N ASN A 124 8.39 -19.92 -27.58
CA ASN A 124 6.94 -20.15 -27.73
C ASN A 124 6.24 -20.54 -26.42
N GLY A 125 6.99 -21.08 -25.46
CA GLY A 125 6.56 -21.26 -24.07
C GLY A 125 6.92 -20.07 -23.17
N ALA A 126 7.57 -19.03 -23.72
CA ALA A 126 8.06 -17.90 -22.95
C ALA A 126 6.94 -17.13 -22.25
N GLN A 127 7.21 -16.75 -21.01
CA GLN A 127 6.39 -15.89 -20.17
C GLN A 127 7.32 -14.99 -19.35
N ALA A 128 6.72 -13.96 -18.76
CA ALA A 128 7.41 -13.00 -17.92
C ALA A 128 6.54 -12.65 -16.73
N GLU A 129 7.15 -12.50 -15.56
CA GLU A 129 6.50 -12.01 -14.36
C GLU A 129 7.38 -11.00 -13.63
N TRP A 130 6.78 -10.03 -12.95
CA TRP A 130 7.56 -9.13 -12.10
C TRP A 130 8.20 -9.92 -10.97
N LYS A 131 9.49 -9.68 -10.73
CA LYS A 131 10.20 -10.22 -9.59
C LYS A 131 9.49 -9.84 -8.29
N ALA A 132 9.41 -10.79 -7.35
CA ALA A 132 8.85 -10.52 -6.04
C ALA A 132 9.59 -9.34 -5.37
N ASN A 133 8.84 -8.41 -4.78
CA ASN A 133 9.35 -7.20 -4.11
C ASN A 133 10.13 -6.24 -5.02
N ALA A 134 10.08 -6.39 -6.34
CA ALA A 134 10.62 -5.38 -7.24
C ALA A 134 9.71 -4.15 -7.26
N ASP A 135 10.21 -3.00 -6.82
CA ASP A 135 9.55 -1.71 -7.03
C ASP A 135 9.75 -1.25 -8.48
N TYR A 136 9.05 -1.91 -9.39
CA TYR A 136 9.13 -1.61 -10.82
C TYR A 136 8.48 -0.27 -11.18
N TYR A 137 7.56 0.25 -10.37
CA TYR A 137 7.00 1.60 -10.60
C TYR A 137 8.03 2.70 -10.36
N ALA A 138 8.90 2.55 -9.35
CA ALA A 138 9.98 3.50 -9.12
C ALA A 138 11.15 3.33 -10.10
N LYS A 139 11.49 2.09 -10.48
CA LYS A 139 12.71 1.77 -11.24
C LYS A 139 12.55 1.82 -12.76
N LEU A 140 11.36 1.54 -13.29
CA LEU A 140 11.12 1.56 -14.72
C LEU A 140 10.83 3.00 -15.18
N ASP A 141 11.63 3.51 -16.12
CA ASP A 141 11.34 4.78 -16.80
C ASP A 141 10.23 4.57 -17.86
N PHE A 142 9.02 4.31 -17.37
CA PHE A 142 7.84 4.14 -18.20
C PHE A 142 7.41 5.45 -18.88
N ASP A 143 7.65 6.61 -18.25
CA ASP A 143 7.31 7.93 -18.81
C ASP A 143 8.03 8.18 -20.14
N SER A 144 9.36 8.00 -20.18
CA SER A 144 10.14 8.17 -21.40
C SER A 144 9.68 7.24 -22.52
N PHE A 145 9.26 6.02 -22.20
CA PHE A 145 8.73 5.10 -23.18
C PHE A 145 7.36 5.51 -23.69
N TYR A 146 6.43 5.80 -22.78
CA TYR A 146 5.05 6.07 -23.13
C TYR A 146 4.89 7.43 -23.82
N ARG A 147 5.57 8.48 -23.34
CA ARG A 147 5.44 9.84 -23.88
C ARG A 147 6.43 10.18 -24.97
N LEU A 148 7.66 9.67 -24.86
CA LEU A 148 8.78 10.05 -25.76
C LEU A 148 9.18 8.91 -26.71
N HIS A 149 8.47 7.77 -26.68
CA HIS A 149 8.73 6.59 -27.50
C HIS A 149 10.16 6.03 -27.38
N LYS A 150 10.83 6.25 -26.24
CA LYS A 150 12.17 5.73 -25.98
C LYS A 150 12.09 4.30 -25.44
N VAL A 151 12.72 3.36 -26.14
CA VAL A 151 12.69 1.92 -25.77
C VAL A 151 13.94 1.44 -25.03
N ASN A 152 14.90 2.32 -24.75
CA ASN A 152 16.23 1.97 -24.21
C ASN A 152 16.18 1.25 -22.86
N MET A 153 15.13 1.47 -22.07
CA MET A 153 14.94 0.80 -20.76
C MET A 153 14.29 -0.58 -20.86
N PHE A 154 13.82 -0.97 -22.05
CA PHE A 154 13.19 -2.26 -22.32
C PHE A 154 14.15 -3.21 -23.03
N THR A 155 15.39 -3.23 -22.58
CA THR A 155 16.40 -4.24 -22.95
C THR A 155 16.38 -5.38 -21.94
N ILE A 156 16.94 -6.54 -22.29
CA ILE A 156 17.08 -7.65 -21.32
C ILE A 156 17.94 -7.24 -20.13
N GLU A 157 19.00 -6.46 -20.34
CA GLU A 157 19.85 -6.00 -19.25
C GLU A 157 19.08 -5.17 -18.21
N ASN A 158 18.20 -4.27 -18.67
CA ASN A 158 17.44 -3.38 -17.79
C ASN A 158 16.18 -4.06 -17.24
N LEU A 159 15.35 -4.65 -18.10
CA LEU A 159 14.09 -5.27 -17.70
C LEU A 159 14.32 -6.57 -16.93
N GLY A 160 15.37 -7.35 -17.27
CA GLY A 160 15.74 -8.57 -16.56
C GLY A 160 16.17 -8.36 -15.10
N ARG A 161 16.45 -7.11 -14.68
CA ARG A 161 16.64 -6.78 -13.25
C ARG A 161 15.32 -6.73 -12.48
N LEU A 162 14.20 -6.52 -13.16
CA LEU A 162 12.86 -6.34 -12.58
C LEU A 162 11.92 -7.51 -12.87
N VAL A 163 12.25 -8.33 -13.87
CA VAL A 163 11.37 -9.37 -14.43
C VAL A 163 12.08 -10.72 -14.40
N ASP A 164 11.33 -11.75 -14.02
CA ASP A 164 11.70 -13.14 -14.21
C ASP A 164 11.14 -13.64 -15.54
N PHE A 165 12.04 -14.03 -16.44
CA PHE A 165 11.71 -14.65 -17.71
C PHE A 165 11.79 -16.16 -17.57
N TYR A 166 10.78 -16.88 -18.04
CA TYR A 166 10.75 -18.33 -17.99
C TYR A 166 10.06 -18.90 -19.21
N SER A 167 10.29 -20.17 -19.51
CA SER A 167 9.52 -20.91 -20.50
C SER A 167 8.79 -22.06 -19.84
N ILE A 168 7.56 -22.32 -20.28
CA ILE A 168 6.81 -23.52 -19.93
C ILE A 168 7.04 -24.56 -21.04
N ASN A 169 7.60 -25.71 -20.66
CA ASN A 169 7.84 -26.79 -21.61
C ASN A 169 6.54 -27.53 -21.99
N VAL A 170 6.61 -28.47 -22.93
CA VAL A 170 5.44 -29.27 -23.38
C VAL A 170 4.82 -30.08 -22.23
N GLY A 171 5.61 -30.46 -21.23
CA GLY A 171 5.15 -31.14 -20.02
C GLY A 171 4.50 -30.23 -18.97
N GLY A 172 4.44 -28.91 -19.21
CA GLY A 172 3.89 -27.93 -18.26
C GLY A 172 4.87 -27.47 -17.18
N GLU A 173 6.14 -27.91 -17.23
CA GLU A 173 7.15 -27.56 -16.24
C GLU A 173 7.78 -26.19 -16.57
N LYS A 174 8.08 -25.42 -15.51
CA LYS A 174 8.66 -24.08 -15.61
C LYS A 174 10.19 -24.14 -15.61
N TYR A 175 10.80 -23.63 -16.68
CA TYR A 175 12.24 -23.41 -16.79
C TYR A 175 12.56 -21.91 -16.69
N LEU A 176 13.25 -21.47 -15.63
CA LEU A 176 13.67 -20.09 -15.47
C LEU A 176 14.89 -19.78 -16.35
N PHE A 177 14.90 -18.63 -17.01
CA PHE A 177 16.01 -18.22 -17.87
C PHE A 177 17.24 -17.92 -17.00
N THR A 178 18.38 -18.51 -17.36
CA THR A 178 19.66 -18.24 -16.72
C THR A 178 20.27 -16.92 -17.23
N LEU A 179 21.35 -16.45 -16.59
CA LEU A 179 22.10 -15.30 -17.11
C LEU A 179 22.60 -15.54 -18.55
N GLU A 180 23.08 -16.75 -18.85
CA GLU A 180 23.51 -17.14 -20.20
C GLU A 180 22.34 -17.13 -21.20
N ASP A 181 21.13 -17.46 -20.74
CA ASP A 181 19.94 -17.38 -21.58
C ASP A 181 19.53 -15.94 -21.85
N LEU A 182 19.59 -15.08 -20.82
CA LEU A 182 19.30 -13.67 -20.93
C LEU A 182 20.26 -12.97 -21.90
N GLU A 183 21.55 -13.29 -21.89
CA GLU A 183 22.53 -12.79 -22.86
C GLU A 183 22.18 -13.11 -24.33
N LYS A 184 21.48 -14.23 -24.55
CA LYS A 184 21.00 -14.68 -25.88
C LYS A 184 19.60 -14.18 -26.21
N THR A 185 18.97 -13.45 -25.30
CA THR A 185 17.59 -12.99 -25.42
C THR A 185 17.56 -11.53 -25.88
N VAL A 186 16.61 -11.22 -26.77
CA VAL A 186 16.32 -9.85 -27.21
C VAL A 186 14.82 -9.61 -27.15
N LEU A 187 14.43 -8.45 -26.63
CA LEU A 187 13.05 -7.98 -26.63
C LEU A 187 12.80 -7.14 -27.88
N GLU A 188 11.69 -7.41 -28.56
CA GLU A 188 11.35 -6.77 -29.83
C GLU A 188 9.92 -6.20 -29.78
N ASP A 189 9.72 -5.07 -30.49
CA ASP A 189 8.40 -4.47 -30.71
C ASP A 189 7.61 -4.29 -29.39
N ILE A 190 8.20 -3.51 -28.48
CA ILE A 190 7.65 -3.23 -27.15
C ILE A 190 6.43 -2.30 -27.29
N LYS A 191 5.33 -2.67 -26.66
CA LYS A 191 4.05 -1.93 -26.68
C LYS A 191 3.44 -1.85 -25.29
N TYR A 192 2.60 -0.84 -25.09
CA TYR A 192 1.74 -0.75 -23.91
C TYR A 192 0.30 -0.52 -24.33
N GLU A 193 -0.56 -1.49 -24.03
CA GLU A 193 -1.99 -1.49 -24.37
C GLU A 193 -2.75 -2.22 -23.26
N GLN A 194 -3.98 -1.80 -22.95
CA GLN A 194 -4.87 -2.51 -22.00
C GLN A 194 -4.21 -2.84 -20.63
N ASN A 195 -3.47 -1.90 -20.04
CA ASN A 195 -2.73 -2.09 -18.79
C ASN A 195 -1.69 -3.22 -18.80
N GLN A 196 -1.14 -3.49 -19.98
CA GLN A 196 -0.10 -4.48 -20.18
C GLN A 196 1.05 -3.91 -21.00
N LEU A 197 2.26 -4.08 -20.48
CA LEU A 197 3.47 -3.98 -21.26
C LEU A 197 3.66 -5.30 -22.01
N SER A 198 3.76 -5.26 -23.34
CA SER A 198 3.89 -6.47 -24.15
C SER A 198 5.01 -6.36 -25.17
N PHE A 199 5.65 -7.49 -25.47
CA PHE A 199 6.79 -7.56 -26.38
C PHE A 199 6.90 -8.95 -27.00
N TYR A 200 7.58 -9.04 -28.14
CA TYR A 200 8.07 -10.32 -28.65
C TYR A 200 9.43 -10.63 -28.03
N LEU A 201 9.70 -11.92 -27.85
CA LEU A 201 10.96 -12.40 -27.34
C LEU A 201 11.66 -13.18 -28.45
N ARG A 202 12.91 -12.81 -28.73
CA ARG A 202 13.81 -13.57 -29.58
C ARG A 202 14.86 -14.21 -28.70
N TYR A 203 15.09 -15.50 -28.90
CA TYR A 203 16.14 -16.27 -28.24
C TYR A 203 16.97 -16.95 -29.33
N ASN A 204 18.27 -16.68 -29.37
CA ASN A 204 19.12 -17.03 -30.52
C ASN A 204 18.46 -16.58 -31.85
N ASN A 205 18.15 -17.53 -32.74
CA ASN A 205 17.54 -17.28 -34.04
C ASN A 205 16.02 -17.56 -34.06
N SER A 206 15.42 -17.90 -32.92
CA SER A 206 13.99 -18.19 -32.79
C SER A 206 13.25 -16.99 -32.21
N ARG A 207 12.08 -16.67 -32.76
CA ARG A 207 11.21 -15.57 -32.29
C ARG A 207 9.87 -16.11 -31.81
N SER A 208 9.35 -15.55 -30.73
CA SER A 208 8.05 -15.93 -30.19
C SER A 208 6.93 -15.64 -31.21
N LYS A 209 5.96 -16.56 -31.32
CA LYS A 209 4.77 -16.36 -32.16
C LYS A 209 3.76 -15.42 -31.52
N LYS A 210 3.74 -15.37 -30.19
CA LYS A 210 2.84 -14.53 -29.39
C LYS A 210 3.64 -13.48 -28.63
N ARG A 211 2.97 -12.38 -28.31
CA ARG A 211 3.50 -11.41 -27.36
C ARG A 211 3.46 -11.98 -25.95
N ILE A 212 4.51 -11.71 -25.21
CA ILE A 212 4.57 -11.89 -23.77
C ILE A 212 4.06 -10.59 -23.15
N SER A 213 3.25 -10.68 -22.11
CA SER A 213 2.65 -9.53 -21.44
C SER A 213 2.99 -9.50 -19.96
N LEU A 214 3.25 -8.29 -19.44
CA LEU A 214 3.39 -7.97 -18.03
C LEU A 214 2.29 -7.00 -17.64
N LEU A 215 1.54 -7.30 -16.58
CA LEU A 215 0.57 -6.36 -16.02
C LEU A 215 1.29 -5.12 -15.50
N PHE A 216 0.87 -3.93 -15.94
CA PHE A 216 1.47 -2.67 -15.51
C PHE A 216 0.37 -1.62 -15.41
N ASP A 217 0.09 -1.17 -14.19
CA ASP A 217 -0.93 -0.15 -13.96
C ASP A 217 -0.34 1.24 -14.19
N LYS A 218 -0.64 1.82 -15.36
CA LYS A 218 -0.23 3.17 -15.70
C LYS A 218 -0.75 4.21 -14.73
N ASN A 219 -1.97 4.06 -14.20
CA ASN A 219 -2.52 5.04 -13.26
C ASN A 219 -1.71 5.03 -11.98
N LYS A 220 -1.41 3.85 -11.43
CA LYS A 220 -0.54 3.71 -10.25
C LYS A 220 0.88 4.25 -10.47
N TYR A 221 1.46 4.03 -11.66
CA TYR A 221 2.77 4.59 -12.00
C TYR A 221 2.78 6.13 -11.90
N TYR A 222 1.81 6.79 -12.52
CA TYR A 222 1.72 8.25 -12.53
C TYR A 222 1.21 8.83 -11.21
N GLU A 223 0.37 8.11 -10.47
CA GLU A 223 -0.05 8.46 -9.11
C GLU A 223 1.17 8.58 -8.17
N GLY A 224 2.18 7.74 -8.37
CA GLY A 224 3.47 7.79 -7.68
C GLY A 224 4.35 8.99 -8.05
N LYS A 225 3.99 9.76 -9.08
CA LYS A 225 4.67 11.03 -9.45
C LYS A 225 4.07 12.25 -8.74
N VAL A 226 2.95 12.07 -8.03
CA VAL A 226 2.30 13.12 -7.24
C VAL A 226 2.56 12.90 -5.76
N THR A 227 3.18 13.89 -5.12
CA THR A 227 3.48 13.88 -3.69
C THR A 227 2.57 14.85 -2.94
N VAL A 228 1.86 14.34 -1.94
CA VAL A 228 0.99 15.16 -1.08
C VAL A 228 1.82 16.11 -0.22
N ASN A 229 1.41 17.38 -0.15
CA ASN A 229 2.07 18.40 0.67
C ASN A 229 1.48 18.41 2.09
N THR A 230 1.95 17.50 2.93
CA THR A 230 1.46 17.31 4.30
C THR A 230 1.68 18.55 5.19
N ASP A 231 2.78 19.29 4.98
CA ASP A 231 3.09 20.51 5.74
C ASP A 231 2.14 21.67 5.44
N PHE A 232 1.65 21.76 4.20
CA PHE A 232 0.58 22.68 3.85
C PHE A 232 -0.75 22.22 4.45
N ILE A 233 -1.08 20.94 4.29
CA ILE A 233 -2.37 20.36 4.72
C ILE A 233 -2.62 20.51 6.22
N LYS A 234 -1.61 20.27 7.06
CA LYS A 234 -1.73 20.38 8.52
C LYS A 234 -2.07 21.79 9.02
N GLN A 235 -1.95 22.81 8.17
CA GLN A 235 -2.27 24.20 8.49
C GLN A 235 -3.69 24.59 8.04
N LYS A 236 -4.40 23.68 7.38
CA LYS A 236 -5.66 23.98 6.69
C LYS A 236 -6.82 23.19 7.26
N TYR A 237 -8.02 23.75 7.10
CA TYR A 237 -9.27 23.05 7.37
C TYR A 237 -9.78 22.35 6.11
N MET A 238 -10.18 21.08 6.26
CA MET A 238 -10.53 20.21 5.14
C MET A 238 -11.69 20.76 4.30
N ARG A 239 -12.74 21.27 4.96
CA ARG A 239 -14.01 21.56 4.28
C ARG A 239 -13.92 22.68 3.26
N GLY A 240 -13.18 23.76 3.51
CA GLY A 240 -13.05 24.82 2.50
C GLY A 240 -12.26 24.37 1.27
N ILE A 241 -11.29 23.47 1.44
CA ILE A 241 -10.59 22.82 0.32
C ILE A 241 -11.57 21.91 -0.44
N TYR A 242 -12.38 21.12 0.26
CA TYR A 242 -13.41 20.29 -0.38
C TYR A 242 -14.39 21.13 -1.20
N GLU A 243 -14.87 22.27 -0.70
CA GLU A 243 -15.81 23.11 -1.45
C GLU A 243 -15.13 23.80 -2.65
N ASN A 244 -13.86 24.21 -2.50
CA ASN A 244 -13.14 25.01 -3.49
C ASN A 244 -11.78 24.41 -3.93
N PRO A 245 -11.71 23.14 -4.37
CA PRO A 245 -10.43 22.43 -4.53
C PRO A 245 -9.50 23.07 -5.56
N SER A 246 -10.06 23.65 -6.62
CA SER A 246 -9.29 24.34 -7.67
C SER A 246 -8.46 25.52 -7.15
N LEU A 247 -8.90 26.19 -6.08
CA LEU A 247 -8.14 27.29 -5.46
C LEU A 247 -6.86 26.82 -4.78
N PHE A 248 -6.75 25.53 -4.52
CA PHE A 248 -5.63 24.91 -3.84
C PHE A 248 -4.78 24.03 -4.78
N ASN A 249 -5.07 24.05 -6.08
CA ASN A 249 -4.28 23.34 -7.07
C ASN A 249 -2.82 23.82 -7.03
N GLY A 250 -1.86 22.88 -7.07
CA GLY A 250 -0.43 23.18 -6.93
C GLY A 250 0.06 23.49 -5.51
N HIS A 251 -0.82 23.57 -4.52
CA HIS A 251 -0.43 23.75 -3.11
C HIS A 251 -0.56 22.47 -2.29
N ILE A 252 -1.67 21.74 -2.45
CA ILE A 252 -1.97 20.52 -1.67
C ILE A 252 -1.16 19.30 -2.10
N PHE A 253 -0.53 19.35 -3.28
CA PHE A 253 0.39 18.34 -3.78
C PHE A 253 1.43 18.98 -4.71
N SER A 254 2.50 18.24 -4.97
CA SER A 254 3.61 18.62 -5.85
C SER A 254 3.88 17.51 -6.87
N TYR A 255 4.43 17.91 -8.02
CA TYR A 255 4.81 17.05 -9.13
C TYR A 255 5.83 17.80 -10.01
N ASP A 256 6.41 17.12 -11.00
CA ASP A 256 7.28 17.78 -11.99
C ASP A 256 6.44 18.62 -12.96
N GLU A 257 6.30 19.91 -12.67
CA GLU A 257 5.56 20.87 -13.50
C GLU A 257 6.20 21.12 -14.87
N SER A 258 7.44 20.69 -15.11
CA SER A 258 8.06 20.77 -16.43
C SER A 258 7.59 19.65 -17.36
N ALA A 259 7.27 18.48 -16.79
CA ALA A 259 6.83 17.30 -17.53
C ALA A 259 5.30 17.14 -17.56
N TYR A 260 4.62 17.57 -16.50
CA TYR A 260 3.21 17.26 -16.26
C TYR A 260 2.35 18.49 -16.03
N ALA A 261 1.05 18.32 -16.21
CA ALA A 261 0.00 19.17 -15.66
C ALA A 261 -0.98 18.26 -14.91
N VAL A 262 -1.37 18.65 -13.70
CA VAL A 262 -2.33 17.89 -12.89
C VAL A 262 -3.53 18.76 -12.58
N GLU A 263 -4.70 18.22 -12.86
CA GLU A 263 -5.98 18.87 -12.64
C GLU A 263 -6.79 18.12 -11.58
N ILE A 264 -7.44 18.88 -10.70
CA ILE A 264 -8.34 18.34 -9.69
C ILE A 264 -9.76 18.34 -10.27
N SER A 265 -10.43 17.20 -10.25
CA SER A 265 -11.86 17.14 -10.57
C SER A 265 -12.67 17.88 -9.50
N THR A 266 -13.51 18.82 -9.93
CA THR A 266 -14.39 19.58 -9.03
C THR A 266 -15.69 18.83 -8.69
N THR A 267 -16.01 17.78 -9.45
CA THR A 267 -17.23 16.98 -9.31
C THR A 267 -16.97 15.62 -8.68
N LEU A 268 -15.81 15.00 -8.97
CA LEU A 268 -15.39 13.71 -8.40
C LEU A 268 -14.51 13.97 -7.17
N LYS A 269 -15.17 14.25 -6.05
CA LYS A 269 -14.54 14.50 -4.76
C LYS A 269 -15.38 13.90 -3.64
N GLU A 270 -14.71 13.34 -2.65
CA GLU A 270 -15.34 12.74 -1.47
C GLU A 270 -14.72 13.32 -0.20
N LYS A 271 -15.51 13.37 0.86
CA LYS A 271 -15.06 13.84 2.17
C LYS A 271 -15.57 12.93 3.28
N SER A 272 -14.81 12.87 4.37
CA SER A 272 -15.26 12.36 5.65
C SER A 272 -15.00 13.43 6.70
N ASP A 273 -16.04 14.11 7.16
CA ASP A 273 -15.88 15.14 8.19
C ASP A 273 -15.42 14.51 9.52
N THR A 274 -15.98 13.36 9.91
CA THR A 274 -15.56 12.60 11.10
C THR A 274 -14.14 12.07 10.99
N GLY A 275 -13.74 11.59 9.80
CA GLY A 275 -12.37 11.12 9.55
C GLY A 275 -11.38 12.23 9.25
N ASN A 276 -11.84 13.49 9.17
CA ASN A 276 -11.08 14.65 8.70
C ASN A 276 -10.23 14.34 7.47
N MET A 277 -10.87 13.73 6.47
CA MET A 277 -10.23 13.16 5.29
C MET A 277 -10.90 13.68 4.03
N LEU A 278 -10.09 13.92 3.01
CA LEU A 278 -10.51 14.40 1.70
C LEU A 278 -9.94 13.47 0.63
N THR A 279 -10.79 12.99 -0.28
CA THR A 279 -10.36 12.26 -1.47
C THR A 279 -10.67 13.11 -2.69
N LEU A 280 -9.65 13.38 -3.50
CA LEU A 280 -9.81 14.12 -4.75
C LEU A 280 -9.42 13.23 -5.92
N HIS A 281 -10.26 13.22 -6.95
CA HIS A 281 -9.90 12.62 -8.22
C HIS A 281 -9.02 13.56 -9.03
N LEU A 282 -7.89 13.06 -9.51
CA LEU A 282 -6.88 13.82 -10.23
C LEU A 282 -6.70 13.25 -11.64
N SER A 283 -6.63 14.14 -12.62
CA SER A 283 -6.26 13.81 -14.00
C SER A 283 -4.90 14.40 -14.30
N MET A 284 -3.96 13.56 -14.76
CA MET A 284 -2.60 13.96 -15.10
C MET A 284 -2.40 13.95 -16.61
N TYR A 285 -1.81 15.03 -17.13
CA TYR A 285 -1.55 15.26 -18.54
C TYR A 285 -0.07 15.48 -18.80
N ALA A 286 0.38 15.11 -20.00
CA ALA A 286 1.71 15.44 -20.50
C ALA A 286 1.78 16.92 -20.91
N LYS A 287 2.80 17.64 -20.41
CA LYS A 287 3.09 18.99 -20.87
C LYS A 287 3.77 18.95 -22.25
N GLY A 288 3.32 19.79 -23.19
CA GLY A 288 3.91 19.93 -24.53
C GLY A 288 3.42 18.94 -25.61
N ASN A 289 2.71 17.87 -25.24
CA ASN A 289 2.20 16.85 -26.19
C ASN A 289 0.69 16.99 -26.44
N GLY A 290 0.21 18.20 -26.72
CA GLY A 290 -1.21 18.44 -27.05
C GLY A 290 -2.21 18.07 -25.94
N GLY A 291 -1.77 17.96 -24.68
CA GLY A 291 -2.64 17.59 -23.56
C GLY A 291 -2.97 16.10 -23.49
N LEU A 292 -2.05 15.21 -23.89
CA LEU A 292 -2.22 13.76 -23.73
C LEU A 292 -2.54 13.40 -22.27
N LEU A 293 -3.70 12.77 -22.05
CA LEU A 293 -4.08 12.20 -20.74
C LEU A 293 -3.19 10.99 -20.41
N LEU A 294 -2.42 11.11 -19.32
CA LEU A 294 -1.51 10.09 -18.85
C LEU A 294 -2.19 9.13 -17.88
N ALA A 295 -2.91 9.67 -16.90
CA ALA A 295 -3.55 8.87 -15.86
C ALA A 295 -4.70 9.61 -15.18
N GLU A 296 -5.58 8.83 -14.58
CA GLU A 296 -6.65 9.29 -13.70
C GLU A 296 -6.63 8.44 -12.43
N PHE A 297 -6.63 9.09 -11.27
CA PHE A 297 -6.49 8.39 -9.99
C PHE A 297 -7.04 9.23 -8.83
N ASP A 298 -7.43 8.54 -7.77
CA ASP A 298 -7.84 9.18 -6.52
C ASP A 298 -6.64 9.36 -5.60
N LYS A 299 -6.54 10.53 -4.97
CA LYS A 299 -5.55 10.81 -3.94
C LYS A 299 -6.25 11.14 -2.63
N ILE A 300 -5.79 10.51 -1.56
CA ILE A 300 -6.31 10.71 -0.20
C ILE A 300 -5.42 11.72 0.53
N PHE A 301 -6.06 12.72 1.12
CA PHE A 301 -5.45 13.78 1.92
C PHE A 301 -5.96 13.65 3.35
N THR A 302 -5.04 13.65 4.32
CA THR A 302 -5.32 13.52 5.75
C THR A 302 -4.42 14.46 6.56
N GLY A 303 -4.73 14.61 7.85
CA GLY A 303 -3.92 15.41 8.76
C GLY A 303 -4.25 16.90 8.75
N PHE A 304 -5.43 17.28 8.26
CA PHE A 304 -5.95 18.65 8.37
C PHE A 304 -6.15 19.07 9.82
N LYS A 305 -6.29 20.38 10.06
CA LYS A 305 -6.74 20.90 11.35
C LYS A 305 -8.13 20.35 11.71
N PRO A 306 -8.35 19.85 12.93
CA PRO A 306 -9.68 19.50 13.41
C PRO A 306 -10.51 20.76 13.67
N LEU A 307 -11.83 20.65 13.50
CA LEU A 307 -12.75 21.77 13.70
C LEU A 307 -12.63 22.41 15.10
N SER A 308 -12.28 21.62 16.13
CA SER A 308 -12.10 22.09 17.50
C SER A 308 -10.96 23.09 17.69
N GLU A 309 -9.97 23.15 16.78
CA GLU A 309 -8.89 24.15 16.84
C GLU A 309 -9.37 25.58 16.62
N LEU A 310 -10.54 25.76 15.98
CA LEU A 310 -11.15 27.08 15.81
C LEU A 310 -11.37 27.81 17.14
N LYS A 311 -11.42 27.12 18.28
CA LYS A 311 -11.54 27.77 19.60
C LYS A 311 -10.40 28.75 19.91
N ASN A 312 -9.26 28.58 19.23
CA ASN A 312 -8.09 29.45 19.39
C ASN A 312 -8.01 30.54 18.31
N GLU A 313 -8.85 30.48 17.28
CA GLU A 313 -8.70 31.26 16.05
C GLU A 313 -9.94 32.10 15.73
N LEU A 314 -11.14 31.59 16.00
CA LEU A 314 -12.42 32.21 15.67
C LEU A 314 -12.87 33.18 16.77
N ILE A 315 -13.12 34.43 16.39
CA ILE A 315 -13.52 35.52 17.28
C ILE A 315 -14.87 36.07 16.81
N ALA A 316 -15.70 36.51 17.75
CA ALA A 316 -17.00 37.12 17.50
C ALA A 316 -16.99 38.60 17.88
N TYR A 317 -17.47 39.46 16.98
CA TYR A 317 -17.62 40.89 17.18
C TYR A 317 -19.09 41.34 17.03
N SER A 318 -19.44 42.40 17.74
CA SER A 318 -20.75 43.04 17.63
C SER A 318 -20.80 43.97 16.42
N THR A 319 -21.90 43.91 15.66
CA THR A 319 -22.15 44.80 14.51
C THR A 319 -23.26 45.82 14.81
N PRO A 320 -23.37 46.92 14.03
CA PRO A 320 -24.49 47.86 14.13
C PRO A 320 -25.87 47.20 14.04
N ASP A 321 -26.04 46.23 13.15
CA ASP A 321 -27.31 45.50 12.97
C ASP A 321 -27.64 44.66 14.21
N LEU A 322 -26.63 44.06 14.85
CA LEU A 322 -26.81 43.36 16.11
C LEU A 322 -27.22 44.33 17.23
N HIS A 323 -26.60 45.52 17.30
CA HIS A 323 -26.98 46.56 18.26
C HIS A 323 -28.45 46.98 18.08
N GLU A 324 -28.88 47.21 16.84
CA GLU A 324 -30.28 47.57 16.54
C GLU A 324 -31.25 46.43 16.90
N PHE A 325 -30.92 45.19 16.53
CA PHE A 325 -31.71 44.02 16.88
C PHE A 325 -31.88 43.89 18.40
N VAL A 326 -30.79 43.99 19.16
CA VAL A 326 -30.78 43.90 20.62
C VAL A 326 -31.58 45.04 21.25
N LYS A 327 -31.39 46.29 20.79
CA LYS A 327 -32.13 47.47 21.26
C LYS A 327 -33.64 47.27 21.11
N ASN A 328 -34.08 46.83 19.92
CA ASN A 328 -35.49 46.58 19.64
C ASN A 328 -36.05 45.43 20.48
N LYS A 329 -35.30 44.34 20.63
CA LYS A 329 -35.70 43.17 21.42
C LYS A 329 -35.83 43.48 22.92
N LEU A 330 -35.02 44.41 23.44
CA LEU A 330 -34.93 44.70 24.87
C LEU A 330 -35.61 45.98 25.33
N LYS A 331 -36.21 46.79 24.45
CA LYS A 331 -36.83 48.10 24.74
C LYS A 331 -37.55 48.16 26.10
N ASN A 332 -38.43 47.21 26.38
CA ASN A 332 -39.26 47.15 27.60
C ASN A 332 -38.87 46.00 28.56
N SER A 333 -37.58 45.70 28.69
CA SER A 333 -37.11 44.57 29.53
C SER A 333 -36.49 45.06 30.83
N ASN A 334 -36.86 44.42 31.94
CA ASN A 334 -36.20 44.62 33.22
C ASN A 334 -34.77 44.06 33.19
N TYR A 335 -33.91 44.58 34.07
CA TYR A 335 -32.57 44.03 34.30
C TYR A 335 -32.66 42.59 34.86
N GLY A 336 -31.61 41.80 34.60
CA GLY A 336 -31.52 40.39 34.99
C GLY A 336 -31.43 39.44 33.80
N ASP A 337 -31.87 38.20 34.01
CA ASP A 337 -31.84 37.15 32.99
C ASP A 337 -32.87 37.43 31.88
N VAL A 338 -32.37 37.59 30.66
CA VAL A 338 -33.17 37.81 29.45
C VAL A 338 -32.96 36.71 28.41
N LYS A 339 -32.35 35.56 28.78
CA LYS A 339 -32.02 34.44 27.88
C LYS A 339 -33.20 34.00 27.02
N ASN A 340 -34.38 33.84 27.63
CA ASN A 340 -35.59 33.39 26.93
C ASN A 340 -36.01 34.32 25.77
N LYS A 341 -35.60 35.59 25.78
CA LYS A 341 -35.88 36.51 24.67
C LYS A 341 -35.05 36.20 23.42
N PHE A 342 -33.90 35.55 23.58
CA PHE A 342 -32.94 35.31 22.49
C PHE A 342 -32.88 33.84 22.06
N SER A 343 -33.09 32.89 22.99
CA SER A 343 -32.92 31.44 22.75
C SER A 343 -33.65 30.94 21.50
N ASN A 344 -34.94 31.27 21.36
CA ASN A 344 -35.78 30.76 20.25
C ASN A 344 -35.45 31.40 18.89
N SER A 345 -34.49 32.33 18.84
CA SER A 345 -34.15 33.09 17.63
C SER A 345 -32.65 33.13 17.37
N ILE A 346 -31.86 32.24 18.00
CA ILE A 346 -30.40 32.22 17.84
C ILE A 346 -29.98 32.12 16.38
N ASP A 347 -30.58 31.23 15.61
CA ASP A 347 -30.28 31.07 14.18
C ASP A 347 -30.51 32.35 13.35
N ARG A 348 -31.34 33.28 13.85
CA ARG A 348 -31.62 34.57 13.21
C ARG A 348 -30.64 35.65 13.65
N TRP A 349 -30.50 35.90 14.94
CA TRP A 349 -29.68 37.04 15.41
C TRP A 349 -28.19 36.76 15.31
N ILE A 350 -27.77 35.48 15.30
CA ILE A 350 -26.37 35.11 15.15
C ILE A 350 -25.81 35.55 13.79
N GLN A 351 -26.66 35.68 12.77
CA GLN A 351 -26.26 36.19 11.44
C GLN A 351 -25.87 37.67 11.47
N TYR A 352 -26.21 38.41 12.53
CA TYR A 352 -25.73 39.78 12.75
C TYR A 352 -24.41 39.82 13.53
N VAL A 353 -23.88 38.68 13.98
CA VAL A 353 -22.55 38.62 14.59
C VAL A 353 -21.52 38.53 13.47
N GLU A 354 -20.50 39.36 13.58
CA GLU A 354 -19.34 39.30 12.70
C GLU A 354 -18.35 38.29 13.28
N PHE A 355 -18.02 37.27 12.48
CA PHE A 355 -17.07 36.25 12.86
C PHE A 355 -15.77 36.43 12.08
N VAL A 356 -14.65 36.41 12.79
CA VAL A 356 -13.33 36.73 12.24
C VAL A 356 -12.36 35.64 12.64
N ILE A 357 -11.53 35.16 11.70
CA ILE A 357 -10.34 34.40 12.06
C ILE A 357 -9.27 35.40 12.47
N LYS A 358 -8.65 35.20 13.63
CA LYS A 358 -7.63 36.09 14.20
C LYS A 358 -6.61 36.53 13.12
N ASP A 359 -6.38 37.84 13.04
CA ASP A 359 -5.46 38.48 12.09
C ASP A 359 -5.86 38.36 10.60
N HIS A 360 -7.12 38.01 10.31
CA HIS A 360 -7.68 37.87 8.96
C HIS A 360 -9.03 38.59 8.81
N ASP A 361 -9.58 38.61 7.59
CA ASP A 361 -10.86 39.24 7.30
C ASP A 361 -12.05 38.44 7.86
N SER A 362 -13.19 39.13 7.97
CA SER A 362 -14.45 38.58 8.42
C SER A 362 -14.99 37.50 7.48
N LEU A 363 -15.46 36.42 8.09
CA LEU A 363 -16.19 35.36 7.41
C LEU A 363 -17.56 35.86 6.98
N GLN A 364 -18.04 35.34 5.85
CA GLN A 364 -19.31 35.74 5.25
C GLN A 364 -20.42 34.74 5.59
N TRP A 365 -21.59 35.28 5.86
CA TRP A 365 -22.81 34.50 6.05
C TRP A 365 -23.46 34.17 4.72
N GLU A 366 -23.75 32.89 4.52
CA GLU A 366 -24.46 32.39 3.35
C GLU A 366 -25.52 31.36 3.75
N LYS A 367 -26.31 30.95 2.76
CA LYS A 367 -27.25 29.83 2.87
C LYS A 367 -26.83 28.72 1.94
N ASN A 368 -26.70 27.50 2.47
CA ASN A 368 -26.53 26.33 1.61
C ASN A 368 -27.84 26.01 0.87
N LYS A 369 -27.80 25.00 -0.01
CA LYS A 369 -28.97 24.55 -0.79
C LYS A 369 -30.18 24.06 0.04
N TRP A 370 -30.01 23.88 1.35
CA TRP A 370 -31.07 23.51 2.29
C TRP A 370 -31.47 24.68 3.22
N SER A 371 -31.10 25.90 2.86
CA SER A 371 -31.37 27.13 3.62
C SER A 371 -30.78 27.13 5.04
N LYS A 372 -29.76 26.30 5.29
CA LYS A 372 -29.01 26.30 6.55
C LYS A 372 -27.90 27.35 6.52
N ASN A 373 -27.56 27.85 7.70
CA ASN A 373 -26.50 28.83 7.87
C ASN A 373 -25.15 28.23 7.46
N VAL A 374 -24.42 28.96 6.62
CA VAL A 374 -23.02 28.70 6.28
C VAL A 374 -22.21 29.91 6.69
N LEU A 375 -21.05 29.64 7.29
CA LEU A 375 -20.04 30.66 7.54
C LEU A 375 -18.80 30.29 6.72
N ASN A 376 -18.39 31.13 5.77
CA ASN A 376 -17.30 30.80 4.85
C ASN A 376 -16.25 31.91 4.74
N GLY A 377 -15.01 31.50 4.42
CA GLY A 377 -13.87 32.39 4.18
C GLY A 377 -13.50 32.54 2.71
N LEU A 378 -14.40 32.24 1.75
CA LEU A 378 -14.07 32.24 0.33
C LEU A 378 -13.56 33.60 -0.17
N PHE A 379 -14.13 34.67 0.38
CA PHE A 379 -13.81 36.06 0.04
C PHE A 379 -12.77 36.70 0.97
N SER A 380 -12.12 35.91 1.82
CA SER A 380 -11.06 36.36 2.72
C SER A 380 -9.73 35.66 2.42
N SER A 381 -8.71 35.99 3.20
CA SER A 381 -7.42 35.28 3.18
C SER A 381 -7.50 33.83 3.70
N VAL A 382 -8.60 33.41 4.31
CA VAL A 382 -8.79 32.08 4.95
C VAL A 382 -9.77 31.20 4.16
N LYS A 383 -9.46 31.00 2.88
CA LYS A 383 -10.29 30.28 1.89
C LYS A 383 -10.57 28.82 2.24
N ASP A 384 -9.81 28.24 3.16
CA ASP A 384 -9.98 26.87 3.65
C ASP A 384 -11.06 26.74 4.76
N ILE A 385 -11.61 27.86 5.24
CA ILE A 385 -12.74 27.85 6.18
C ILE A 385 -14.06 27.75 5.44
N TYR A 386 -14.80 26.68 5.71
CA TYR A 386 -16.19 26.51 5.32
C TYR A 386 -16.94 25.74 6.40
N LEU A 387 -17.89 26.39 7.06
CA LEU A 387 -18.68 25.84 8.16
C LEU A 387 -20.12 25.67 7.71
N ASP A 388 -20.40 24.51 7.13
CA ASP A 388 -21.72 24.11 6.65
C ASP A 388 -22.67 23.78 7.81
N ASN A 389 -23.91 24.26 7.74
CA ASN A 389 -24.92 24.08 8.77
C ASN A 389 -24.35 24.34 10.18
N VAL A 390 -23.70 25.50 10.34
CA VAL A 390 -23.10 25.90 11.62
C VAL A 390 -24.21 26.12 12.66
N ARG A 391 -24.02 25.54 13.84
CA ARG A 391 -25.02 25.49 14.91
C ARG A 391 -24.49 26.16 16.17
N PHE A 392 -25.35 26.96 16.80
CA PHE A 392 -25.03 27.69 18.02
C PHE A 392 -26.07 27.43 19.11
N GLU A 393 -25.61 27.49 20.35
CA GLU A 393 -26.46 27.45 21.54
C GLU A 393 -26.22 28.69 22.41
N LEU A 394 -27.30 29.21 22.99
CA LEU A 394 -27.22 30.32 23.92
C LEU A 394 -27.03 29.78 25.35
N ASN A 395 -25.91 30.14 25.98
CA ASN A 395 -25.59 29.70 27.34
C ASN A 395 -26.20 30.66 28.35
N SER A 396 -25.98 31.98 28.18
CA SER A 396 -26.55 33.01 29.05
C SER A 396 -26.79 34.33 28.31
N ALA A 397 -27.77 35.10 28.79
CA ALA A 397 -27.96 36.50 28.39
C ALA A 397 -28.41 37.32 29.61
N GLN A 398 -27.55 38.23 30.07
CA GLN A 398 -27.77 39.02 31.29
C GLN A 398 -27.78 40.51 30.96
N LEU A 399 -28.90 41.16 31.24
CA LEU A 399 -29.09 42.59 31.05
C LEU A 399 -28.75 43.32 32.36
N LYS A 400 -27.74 44.19 32.34
CA LYS A 400 -27.25 44.91 33.52
C LYS A 400 -27.16 46.41 33.27
N GLU A 401 -27.25 47.17 34.35
CA GLU A 401 -26.89 48.59 34.38
C GLU A 401 -25.53 48.74 35.05
N ILE A 402 -24.60 49.42 34.37
CA ILE A 402 -23.27 49.71 34.91
C ILE A 402 -22.95 51.16 34.59
N GLY A 403 -22.75 51.97 35.63
CA GLY A 403 -22.44 53.39 35.48
C GLY A 403 -23.49 54.18 34.69
N GLY A 404 -24.78 53.89 34.89
CA GLY A 404 -25.89 54.53 34.18
C GLY A 404 -26.08 54.09 32.73
N LYS A 405 -25.29 53.12 32.26
CA LYS A 405 -25.36 52.57 30.90
C LYS A 405 -25.90 51.15 30.93
N ARG A 406 -26.70 50.82 29.92
CA ARG A 406 -27.36 49.52 29.78
C ARG A 406 -26.50 48.59 28.91
N PHE A 407 -26.16 47.43 29.43
CA PHE A 407 -25.35 46.43 28.74
C PHE A 407 -26.03 45.06 28.73
N LEU A 408 -25.97 44.40 27.58
CA LEU A 408 -26.31 42.99 27.46
C LEU A 408 -25.02 42.17 27.41
N TYR A 409 -24.84 41.29 28.38
CA TYR A 409 -23.77 40.30 28.40
C TYR A 409 -24.32 38.99 27.86
N ILE A 410 -23.82 38.54 26.71
CA ILE A 410 -24.22 37.28 26.07
C ILE A 410 -23.05 36.31 26.12
N VAL A 411 -23.35 35.08 26.50
CA VAL A 411 -22.46 33.93 26.34
C VAL A 411 -23.18 32.89 25.49
N PHE A 412 -22.57 32.51 24.38
CA PHE A 412 -23.11 31.51 23.46
C PHE A 412 -21.95 30.64 22.96
N GLN A 413 -22.27 29.48 22.40
CA GLN A 413 -21.25 28.53 21.93
C GLN A 413 -21.58 27.98 20.56
N MET A 414 -20.55 27.72 19.74
CA MET A 414 -20.69 26.90 18.54
C MET A 414 -20.64 25.43 18.94
N ILE A 415 -21.70 24.70 18.63
CA ILE A 415 -21.88 23.27 19.00
C ILE A 415 -21.65 22.33 17.83
N GLY A 416 -21.32 22.84 16.64
CA GLY A 416 -20.99 22.01 15.49
C GLY A 416 -21.14 22.70 14.15
N ALA A 417 -20.51 22.10 13.14
CA ALA A 417 -20.58 22.42 11.72
C ALA A 417 -20.13 21.19 10.93
N ASN A 418 -20.36 21.15 9.62
CA ASN A 418 -19.82 20.10 8.72
C ASN A 418 -20.15 18.68 9.19
N ASP A 419 -21.41 18.41 9.54
CA ASP A 419 -21.88 17.13 10.12
C ASP A 419 -21.22 16.72 11.46
N LEU A 420 -20.29 17.52 11.99
CA LEU A 420 -19.65 17.31 13.29
C LEU A 420 -20.43 17.99 14.41
N VAL A 421 -20.43 17.35 15.57
CA VAL A 421 -20.94 17.91 16.83
C VAL A 421 -19.76 18.13 17.77
N LEU A 422 -19.65 19.34 18.30
CA LEU A 422 -18.65 19.74 19.28
C LEU A 422 -19.29 19.70 20.67
N THR A 423 -19.16 18.57 21.36
CA THR A 423 -19.72 18.41 22.71
C THR A 423 -18.74 18.89 23.78
N SER A 424 -17.58 18.21 23.93
CA SER A 424 -16.52 18.59 24.87
C SER A 424 -15.65 19.75 24.39
N ASP A 425 -15.67 20.04 23.10
CA ASP A 425 -14.86 21.08 22.44
C ASP A 425 -15.74 22.19 21.83
N ALA A 426 -16.90 22.44 22.44
CA ALA A 426 -17.75 23.57 22.04
C ALA A 426 -16.96 24.88 22.13
N ILE A 427 -17.11 25.73 21.12
CA ILE A 427 -16.36 26.98 21.04
C ILE A 427 -17.16 28.08 21.72
N LEU A 428 -16.68 28.57 22.86
CA LEU A 428 -17.37 29.57 23.66
C LEU A 428 -17.07 30.99 23.20
N PHE A 429 -18.11 31.81 23.08
CA PHE A 429 -18.01 33.22 22.75
C PHE A 429 -18.65 34.07 23.84
N ASN A 430 -17.96 35.15 24.21
CA ASN A 430 -18.43 36.13 25.18
C ASN A 430 -18.55 37.49 24.51
N MET A 431 -19.72 38.12 24.59
CA MET A 431 -19.96 39.45 24.03
C MET A 431 -20.58 40.38 25.07
N SER A 432 -20.17 41.65 25.04
CA SER A 432 -20.82 42.73 25.78
C SER A 432 -21.32 43.76 24.79
N ILE A 433 -22.64 43.99 24.79
CA ILE A 433 -23.31 44.87 23.84
C ILE A 433 -23.87 46.06 24.62
N HIS A 434 -23.33 47.24 24.37
CA HIS A 434 -23.91 48.48 24.87
C HIS A 434 -25.25 48.74 24.16
N ILE A 435 -26.30 49.01 24.94
CA ILE A 435 -27.61 49.38 24.46
C ILE A 435 -27.78 50.87 24.74
N PRO A 436 -27.67 51.74 23.72
CA PRO A 436 -27.88 53.15 23.92
C PRO A 436 -29.29 53.39 24.45
N SER A 437 -29.40 54.07 25.59
CA SER A 437 -30.63 54.77 25.97
C SER A 437 -30.95 55.72 24.80
N SER A 438 -32.14 55.64 24.22
CA SER A 438 -32.50 56.46 23.06
C SER A 438 -32.20 57.94 23.32
N LEU A 439 -31.58 58.59 22.33
CA LEU A 439 -31.71 60.02 22.07
C LEU A 439 -33.19 60.39 21.91
#